data_AF-A0A966CMV1-F1
#
_entry.id   AF-A0A966CMV1-F1
#
_cell.length_a   1.000
_cell.length_b   1.000
_cell.length_c   1.000
_cell.angle_alpha   90.00
_cell.angle_beta   90.00
_cell.angle_gamma   90.00
#
_symmetry.space_group_name_H-M   'P 1'
#
loop_
_entity.id
_entity.type
_entity.pdbx_description
1 polymer ?
#
loop_
_entity_poly.entity_id
_entity_poly.type
_entity_poly.pdbx_seq_one_letter_code
_entity_poly.pdbx_strand_id
1 'polypeptide(L)'
;MSLSNHLGLLGRKVGMTRIFTDDGNSIPVTVIDVSNNRVTQVKTLENDGYVALQVTFGARKASRVSKPAAGHLAKAGVEAGEIIREFRVAAETAAQYQAGVVLPVVSVFSAGQKVDVQGTSIGKGFAGTIKRHHMKSQRASHGNSRSHNVPGSIGMAQDPGRVFPGKRMTGHLGDDLVTTQNLDVVRIDEARQLLLIKGAIPGSAGGFVTVRPAIKSQPVAAKGAN
;
A
#
# COMPACT_ATOMS: atom_id res chain seq x y z
N MET A 1 -6.18 6.73 7.98
CA MET A 1 -5.21 5.72 8.45
C MET A 1 -5.90 4.37 8.43
N SER A 2 -5.18 3.28 8.10
CA SER A 2 -5.74 1.92 8.17
C SER A 2 -6.18 1.61 9.61
N LEU A 3 -7.35 1.01 9.79
CA LEU A 3 -7.87 0.54 11.09
C LEU A 3 -7.26 -0.80 11.54
N SER A 4 -6.32 -1.35 10.77
CA SER A 4 -5.63 -2.59 11.11
C SER A 4 -4.77 -2.40 12.37
N ASN A 5 -5.06 -3.18 13.42
CA ASN A 5 -4.26 -3.26 14.64
C ASN A 5 -3.28 -4.44 14.63
N HIS A 6 -2.78 -4.80 13.45
CA HIS A 6 -1.83 -5.90 13.27
C HIS A 6 -0.51 -5.39 12.70
N LEU A 7 0.57 -6.06 13.09
CA LEU A 7 1.89 -5.81 12.52
C LEU A 7 1.86 -6.16 11.03
N GLY A 8 2.42 -5.27 10.22
CA GLY A 8 2.64 -5.49 8.80
C GLY A 8 4.10 -5.29 8.45
N LEU A 9 4.43 -5.43 7.17
CA LEU A 9 5.77 -5.21 6.66
C LEU A 9 5.76 -4.13 5.58
N LEU A 10 6.89 -3.44 5.47
CA LEU A 10 7.17 -2.56 4.36
C LEU A 10 7.89 -3.35 3.28
N GLY A 11 7.71 -2.94 2.03
CA GLY A 11 8.36 -3.62 0.94
C GLY A 11 8.43 -2.79 -0.32
N ARG A 12 9.06 -3.37 -1.33
CA ARG A 12 9.21 -2.80 -2.66
C ARG A 12 8.58 -3.75 -3.68
N LYS A 13 7.70 -3.21 -4.53
CA LYS A 13 7.14 -3.96 -5.65
C LYS A 13 8.26 -4.29 -6.64
N VAL A 14 8.58 -5.56 -6.83
CA VAL A 14 9.62 -6.00 -7.77
C VAL A 14 9.06 -6.09 -9.18
N GLY A 15 7.91 -6.74 -9.34
CA GLY A 15 7.29 -6.97 -10.64
C GLY A 15 6.17 -8.00 -10.56
N MET A 16 5.57 -8.31 -11.70
CA MET A 16 4.51 -9.33 -11.81
C MET A 16 5.02 -10.56 -12.55
N THR A 17 4.57 -11.72 -12.11
CA THR A 17 4.81 -13.01 -12.75
C THR A 17 3.56 -13.89 -12.62
N ARG A 18 3.63 -15.14 -13.06
CA ARG A 18 2.60 -16.15 -12.84
C ARG A 18 3.20 -17.37 -12.17
N ILE A 19 2.41 -18.01 -11.32
CA ILE A 19 2.71 -19.32 -10.74
C ILE A 19 1.74 -20.33 -11.34
N PHE A 20 2.25 -21.48 -11.73
CA PHE A 20 1.43 -22.63 -12.08
C PHE A 20 1.19 -23.47 -10.82
N THR A 21 -0.06 -23.78 -10.51
CA THR A 21 -0.42 -24.71 -9.43
C THR A 21 -0.31 -26.13 -9.93
N ASP A 22 -0.26 -27.09 -9.01
CA ASP A 22 -0.24 -28.52 -9.34
C ASP A 22 -1.50 -28.95 -10.13
N ASP A 23 -2.65 -28.29 -9.89
CA ASP A 23 -3.89 -28.47 -10.65
C ASP A 23 -3.86 -27.90 -12.08
N GLY A 24 -2.73 -27.35 -12.54
CA GLY A 24 -2.56 -26.74 -13.87
C GLY A 24 -3.07 -25.30 -14.00
N ASN A 25 -3.57 -24.67 -12.93
CA ASN A 25 -4.06 -23.30 -12.97
C ASN A 25 -2.89 -22.29 -13.01
N SER A 26 -3.03 -21.23 -13.82
CA SER A 26 -2.07 -20.11 -13.87
C SER A 26 -2.58 -18.94 -13.02
N ILE A 27 -1.90 -18.67 -11.90
CA ILE A 27 -2.26 -17.57 -10.99
C ILE A 27 -1.31 -16.37 -11.23
N PRO A 28 -1.83 -15.18 -11.62
CA PRO A 28 -1.01 -13.98 -11.70
C PRO A 28 -0.66 -13.50 -10.29
N VAL A 29 0.62 -13.25 -10.04
CA VAL A 29 1.12 -12.78 -8.75
C VAL A 29 2.03 -11.57 -8.90
N THR A 30 1.97 -10.66 -7.95
CA THR A 30 2.96 -9.61 -7.77
C THR A 30 3.99 -10.05 -6.74
N VAL A 31 5.26 -9.90 -7.09
CA VAL A 31 6.40 -10.16 -6.20
C VAL A 31 6.75 -8.87 -5.45
N ILE A 32 6.81 -8.96 -4.13
CA ILE A 32 7.20 -7.87 -3.23
C ILE A 32 8.44 -8.31 -2.47
N ASP A 33 9.47 -7.49 -2.51
CA ASP A 33 10.64 -7.60 -1.66
C ASP A 33 10.32 -6.98 -0.30
N VAL A 34 10.34 -7.80 0.75
CA VAL A 34 10.11 -7.38 2.14
C VAL A 34 11.36 -7.61 3.01
N SER A 35 12.53 -7.68 2.38
CA SER A 35 13.80 -7.86 3.08
C SER A 35 14.14 -6.68 4.00
N ASN A 36 14.92 -6.96 5.05
CA ASN A 36 15.52 -5.93 5.89
C ASN A 36 14.51 -4.97 6.57
N ASN A 37 13.34 -5.50 6.96
CA ASN A 37 12.41 -4.79 7.83
C ASN A 37 12.94 -4.79 9.27
N ARG A 38 13.07 -3.62 9.89
CA ARG A 38 13.66 -3.47 11.23
C ARG A 38 12.84 -2.53 12.09
N VAL A 39 12.64 -2.88 13.36
CA VAL A 39 11.91 -2.04 14.32
C VAL A 39 12.81 -0.90 14.76
N THR A 40 12.38 0.34 14.52
CA THR A 40 13.13 1.55 14.89
C THR A 40 12.65 2.16 16.20
N GLN A 41 11.37 2.00 16.54
CA GLN A 41 10.81 2.52 17.78
C GLN A 41 9.58 1.72 18.18
N VAL A 42 9.46 1.43 19.47
CA VAL A 42 8.23 0.93 20.10
C VAL A 42 7.51 2.13 20.72
N LYS A 43 6.29 2.40 20.27
CA LYS A 43 5.45 3.47 20.79
C LYS A 43 4.47 2.93 21.82
N THR A 44 4.28 3.70 22.88
CA THR A 44 3.51 3.29 24.07
C THR A 44 2.40 4.29 24.35
N LEU A 45 1.33 3.85 25.01
CA LEU A 45 0.20 4.71 25.34
C LEU A 45 0.63 5.91 26.21
N GLU A 46 1.52 5.67 27.18
CA GLU A 46 1.98 6.68 28.13
C GLU A 46 2.81 7.79 27.48
N ASN A 47 3.71 7.44 26.56
CA ASN A 47 4.61 8.41 25.92
C ASN A 47 4.03 9.04 24.64
N ASP A 48 3.31 8.25 23.84
CA ASP A 48 2.90 8.63 22.48
C ASP A 48 1.37 8.78 22.30
N GLY A 49 0.57 8.39 23.29
CA GLY A 49 -0.90 8.42 23.24
C GLY A 49 -1.54 7.30 22.42
N TYR A 50 -0.74 6.36 21.88
CA TYR A 50 -1.20 5.14 21.21
C TYR A 50 -0.08 4.10 21.14
N VAL A 51 -0.46 2.84 20.92
CA VAL A 51 0.48 1.73 20.75
C VAL A 51 0.76 1.50 19.26
N ALA A 52 2.04 1.52 18.88
CA ALA A 52 2.47 1.24 17.52
C ALA A 52 3.92 0.75 17.48
N LEU A 53 4.25 0.00 16.43
CA LEU A 53 5.63 -0.30 16.06
C LEU A 53 6.02 0.53 14.85
N GLN A 54 7.10 1.28 14.98
CA GLN A 54 7.74 1.97 13.87
C GLN A 54 8.75 1.01 13.22
N VAL A 55 8.64 0.85 11.91
CA VAL A 55 9.45 -0.08 11.12
C VAL A 55 10.08 0.67 9.96
N THR A 56 11.32 0.32 9.64
CA THR A 56 12.06 0.80 8.48
C THR A 56 12.34 -0.34 7.50
N PHE A 57 12.42 -0.04 6.19
CA PHE A 57 12.72 -1.00 5.13
C PHE A 57 13.84 -0.53 4.21
N GLY A 58 14.59 -1.49 3.68
CA GLY A 58 15.70 -1.27 2.76
C GLY A 58 16.93 -0.66 3.44
N ALA A 59 17.90 -0.24 2.65
CA ALA A 59 19.13 0.38 3.12
C ALA A 59 19.37 1.71 2.40
N ARG A 60 19.79 2.73 3.14
CA ARG A 60 20.08 4.07 2.60
C ARG A 60 21.45 4.52 3.07
N LYS A 61 22.30 4.92 2.12
CA LYS A 61 23.64 5.45 2.39
C LYS A 61 23.57 6.59 3.42
N ALA A 62 24.41 6.53 4.45
CA ALA A 62 24.44 7.50 5.56
C ALA A 62 24.50 8.97 5.08
N SER A 63 25.23 9.25 4.00
CA SER A 63 25.34 10.61 3.42
C SER A 63 24.03 11.16 2.84
N ARG A 64 23.02 10.31 2.63
CA ARG A 64 21.68 10.69 2.12
C ARG A 64 20.63 10.74 3.22
N VAL A 65 21.02 10.57 4.48
CA VAL A 65 20.15 10.58 5.66
C VAL A 65 20.34 11.89 6.39
N SER A 66 19.25 12.54 6.78
CA SER A 66 19.32 13.79 7.55
C SER A 66 19.84 13.49 8.96
N LYS A 67 20.58 14.45 9.56
CA LYS A 67 21.16 14.29 10.89
C LYS A 67 20.13 13.91 11.98
N PRO A 68 18.90 14.47 12.03
CA PRO A 68 17.89 14.05 12.99
C PRO A 68 17.45 12.60 12.81
N ALA A 69 17.21 12.16 11.57
CA ALA A 69 16.83 10.78 11.28
C ALA A 69 17.96 9.81 11.62
N ALA A 70 19.21 10.18 11.34
CA ALA A 70 20.38 9.39 11.70
C ALA A 70 20.51 9.20 13.22
N GLY A 71 20.31 10.27 14.02
CA GLY A 71 20.33 10.17 15.48
C GLY A 71 19.22 9.28 16.04
N HIS A 72 18.01 9.39 15.47
CA HIS A 72 16.87 8.53 15.84
C HIS A 72 17.16 7.04 15.58
N LEU A 73 17.67 6.72 14.40
CA LEU A 73 17.99 5.35 13.99
C LEU A 73 19.20 4.78 14.77
N ALA A 74 20.19 5.63 15.06
CA ALA A 74 21.36 5.24 15.86
C ALA A 74 20.96 4.86 17.30
N LYS A 75 20.00 5.57 17.90
CA LYS A 75 19.44 5.20 19.22
C LYS A 75 18.83 3.80 19.22
N ALA A 76 18.24 3.38 18.10
CA ALA A 76 17.68 2.05 17.92
C ALA A 76 18.70 0.98 17.52
N GLY A 77 19.95 1.37 17.21
CA GLY A 77 20.97 0.45 16.67
C GLY A 77 20.65 -0.06 15.24
N VAL A 78 19.82 0.66 14.48
CA VAL A 78 19.32 0.24 13.17
C VAL A 78 19.96 1.06 12.05
N GLU A 79 20.33 0.39 10.95
CA GLU A 79 20.77 1.07 9.74
C GLU A 79 19.62 1.86 9.09
N ALA A 80 19.93 2.99 8.47
CA ALA A 80 18.91 3.79 7.80
C ALA A 80 18.26 3.02 6.64
N GLY A 81 16.92 3.05 6.60
CA GLY A 81 16.14 2.54 5.48
C GLY A 81 15.70 3.63 4.51
N GLU A 82 15.06 3.20 3.43
CA GLU A 82 14.51 4.08 2.41
C GLU A 82 13.17 4.68 2.84
N ILE A 83 12.38 3.91 3.61
CA ILE A 83 11.08 4.32 4.14
C ILE A 83 10.93 3.90 5.59
N ILE A 84 10.25 4.74 6.38
CA ILE A 84 9.87 4.49 7.76
C ILE A 84 8.36 4.65 7.87
N ARG A 85 7.67 3.68 8.47
CA ARG A 85 6.22 3.72 8.70
C ARG A 85 5.86 3.11 10.04
N GLU A 86 4.67 3.44 10.51
CA GLU A 86 4.11 2.92 11.74
C GLU A 86 3.00 1.92 11.47
N PHE A 87 2.96 0.90 12.30
CA PHE A 87 1.89 -0.08 12.37
C PHE A 87 1.26 0.00 13.75
N ARG A 88 -0.02 0.33 13.81
CA ARG A 88 -0.78 0.22 15.06
C ARG A 88 -0.93 -1.26 15.38
N VAL A 89 -0.64 -1.62 16.62
CA VAL A 89 -0.67 -3.00 17.11
C VAL A 89 -1.28 -3.04 18.50
N ALA A 90 -1.75 -4.22 18.90
CA ALA A 90 -2.15 -4.46 20.28
C ALA A 90 -0.94 -4.36 21.23
N ALA A 91 -1.20 -4.03 22.50
CA ALA A 91 -0.15 -3.87 23.51
C ALA A 91 0.65 -5.17 23.71
N GLU A 92 0.01 -6.34 23.66
CA GLU A 92 0.72 -7.60 23.82
C GLU A 92 1.67 -7.86 22.65
N THR A 93 1.28 -7.47 21.42
CA THR A 93 2.15 -7.59 20.24
C THR A 93 3.32 -6.62 20.32
N ALA A 94 3.10 -5.37 20.75
CA ALA A 94 4.19 -4.40 20.89
C ALA A 94 5.24 -4.85 21.90
N ALA A 95 4.83 -5.50 23.00
CA ALA A 95 5.74 -6.00 24.03
C ALA A 95 6.68 -7.13 23.55
N GLN A 96 6.32 -7.83 22.48
CA GLN A 96 7.14 -8.91 21.92
C GLN A 96 8.33 -8.41 21.10
N TYR A 97 8.34 -7.14 20.70
CA TYR A 97 9.37 -6.58 19.85
C TYR A 97 10.13 -5.46 20.55
N GLN A 98 11.44 -5.43 20.33
CA GLN A 98 12.32 -4.36 20.80
C GLN A 98 12.86 -3.58 19.61
N ALA A 99 13.28 -2.33 19.85
CA ALA A 99 14.01 -1.56 18.84
C ALA A 99 15.31 -2.31 18.47
N GLY A 100 15.67 -2.31 17.19
CA GLY A 100 16.81 -3.06 16.66
C GLY A 100 16.45 -4.42 16.04
N VAL A 101 15.30 -4.99 16.39
CA VAL A 101 14.91 -6.33 15.92
C VAL A 101 14.55 -6.33 14.44
N VAL A 102 15.09 -7.32 13.70
CA VAL A 102 14.72 -7.62 12.31
C VAL A 102 13.43 -8.43 12.30
N LEU A 103 12.47 -8.06 11.46
CA LEU A 103 11.19 -8.74 11.30
C LEU A 103 11.26 -9.74 10.13
N PRO A 104 11.29 -11.05 10.39
CA PRO A 104 11.24 -12.04 9.31
C PRO A 104 9.85 -12.10 8.68
N VAL A 105 9.76 -12.36 7.38
CA VAL A 105 8.47 -12.43 6.67
C VAL A 105 7.52 -13.48 7.26
N VAL A 106 8.06 -14.64 7.68
CA VAL A 106 7.29 -15.79 8.18
C VAL A 106 6.67 -15.57 9.56
N SER A 107 7.17 -14.62 10.36
CA SER A 107 6.55 -14.31 11.65
C SER A 107 5.31 -13.42 11.51
N VAL A 108 5.15 -12.75 10.36
CA VAL A 108 4.06 -11.80 10.12
C VAL A 108 3.02 -12.34 9.14
N PHE A 109 3.45 -13.11 8.14
CA PHE A 109 2.57 -13.63 7.09
C PHE A 109 2.70 -15.14 6.92
N SER A 110 1.58 -15.76 6.56
CA SER A 110 1.50 -17.18 6.17
C SER A 110 0.93 -17.33 4.77
N ALA A 111 1.29 -18.41 4.07
CA ALA A 111 0.71 -18.73 2.77
C ALA A 111 -0.79 -19.04 2.93
N GLY A 112 -1.62 -18.54 2.01
CA GLY A 112 -3.09 -18.64 2.07
C GLY A 112 -3.77 -17.53 2.88
N GLN A 113 -3.01 -16.72 3.64
CA GLN A 113 -3.56 -15.57 4.37
C GLN A 113 -4.01 -14.46 3.42
N LYS A 114 -5.05 -13.72 3.82
CA LYS A 114 -5.48 -12.50 3.14
C LYS A 114 -4.78 -11.25 3.69
N VAL A 115 -4.35 -10.38 2.78
CA VAL A 115 -3.63 -9.15 3.10
C VAL A 115 -4.19 -7.94 2.36
N ASP A 116 -4.02 -6.77 2.97
CA ASP A 116 -4.28 -5.46 2.38
C ASP A 116 -2.94 -4.82 2.00
N VAL A 117 -2.82 -4.41 0.74
CA VAL A 117 -1.61 -3.77 0.20
C VAL A 117 -1.89 -2.31 -0.09
N GLN A 118 -1.15 -1.44 0.57
CA GLN A 118 -1.21 0.00 0.39
C GLN A 118 0.03 0.51 -0.34
N GLY A 119 -0.15 1.42 -1.28
CA GLY A 119 0.95 2.02 -2.03
C GLY A 119 0.49 3.25 -2.82
N THR A 120 1.45 3.99 -3.36
CA THR A 120 1.15 5.14 -4.23
C THR A 120 0.78 4.65 -5.62
N SER A 121 -0.36 5.08 -6.14
CA SER A 121 -0.83 4.73 -7.48
C SER A 121 0.01 5.39 -8.57
N ILE A 122 0.02 4.80 -9.77
CA ILE A 122 0.77 5.36 -10.91
C ILE A 122 0.17 6.71 -11.31
N GLY A 123 0.99 7.77 -11.27
CA GLY A 123 0.63 9.10 -11.74
C GLY A 123 0.31 9.11 -13.23
N LYS A 124 -0.80 9.76 -13.59
CA LYS A 124 -1.30 9.90 -14.97
C LYS A 124 -1.29 11.36 -15.45
N GLY A 125 -0.71 12.28 -14.66
CA GLY A 125 -0.63 13.70 -14.94
C GLY A 125 -2.00 14.39 -14.93
N PHE A 126 -2.11 15.53 -15.64
CA PHE A 126 -3.39 16.22 -15.83
C PHE A 126 -4.30 15.41 -16.76
N ALA A 127 -5.41 14.91 -16.22
CA ALA A 127 -6.34 14.04 -16.94
C ALA A 127 -7.67 14.76 -17.23
N GLY A 128 -8.17 14.53 -18.46
CA GLY A 128 -9.51 14.93 -18.88
C GLY A 128 -10.63 14.22 -18.10
N THR A 129 -11.86 14.72 -18.18
CA THR A 129 -13.00 14.18 -17.41
C THR A 129 -13.37 12.75 -17.79
N ILE A 130 -13.19 12.37 -19.06
CA ILE A 130 -13.41 11.00 -19.54
C ILE A 130 -12.45 10.04 -18.85
N LYS A 131 -11.13 10.30 -18.90
CA LYS A 131 -10.10 9.44 -18.29
C LYS A 131 -10.18 9.43 -16.76
N ARG A 132 -10.51 10.56 -16.14
CA ARG A 132 -10.50 10.74 -14.67
C ARG A 132 -11.78 10.22 -14.00
N HIS A 133 -12.93 10.43 -14.62
CA HIS A 133 -14.26 10.18 -14.03
C HIS A 133 -15.15 9.24 -14.85
N HIS A 134 -14.62 8.64 -15.91
CA HIS A 134 -15.34 7.75 -16.82
C HIS A 134 -16.60 8.39 -17.43
N MET A 135 -16.57 9.70 -17.69
CA MET A 135 -17.65 10.39 -18.41
C MET A 135 -17.71 9.94 -19.87
N LYS A 136 -18.89 10.01 -20.50
CA LYS A 136 -19.06 9.76 -21.94
C LYS A 136 -18.60 10.97 -22.76
N SER A 137 -18.15 10.73 -23.98
CA SER A 137 -17.96 11.79 -24.99
C SER A 137 -19.29 12.22 -25.58
N GLN A 138 -19.30 13.39 -26.22
CA GLN A 138 -20.41 13.84 -27.06
C GLN A 138 -20.35 13.17 -28.45
N ARG A 139 -21.35 13.47 -29.30
CA ARG A 139 -21.42 12.98 -30.69
C ARG A 139 -20.17 13.36 -31.48
N ALA A 140 -19.71 12.49 -32.38
CA ALA A 140 -18.51 12.74 -33.16
C ALA A 140 -18.76 13.57 -34.44
N SER A 141 -19.77 13.21 -35.22
CA SER A 141 -19.97 13.71 -36.60
C SER A 141 -21.26 14.52 -36.82
N HIS A 142 -22.31 14.29 -36.02
CA HIS A 142 -23.62 14.92 -36.23
C HIS A 142 -23.70 16.34 -35.67
N GLY A 143 -23.06 17.28 -36.36
CA GLY A 143 -23.17 18.73 -36.08
C GLY A 143 -22.45 19.21 -34.81
N ASN A 144 -21.64 18.35 -34.18
CA ASN A 144 -20.88 18.75 -32.99
C ASN A 144 -19.74 19.71 -33.39
N SER A 145 -19.75 20.91 -32.84
CA SER A 145 -18.69 21.89 -32.99
C SER A 145 -17.78 21.91 -31.75
N ARG A 146 -16.58 21.34 -31.90
CA ARG A 146 -15.45 21.40 -30.93
C ARG A 146 -15.74 20.85 -29.52
N SER A 147 -16.86 20.17 -29.31
CA SER A 147 -17.32 19.74 -27.99
C SER A 147 -17.29 18.22 -27.81
N HIS A 148 -16.41 17.51 -28.50
CA HIS A 148 -16.35 16.04 -28.48
C HIS A 148 -16.05 15.47 -27.09
N ASN A 149 -15.03 15.99 -26.42
CA ASN A 149 -14.52 15.45 -25.14
C ASN A 149 -14.58 16.47 -24.00
N VAL A 150 -15.54 17.39 -24.04
CA VAL A 150 -15.76 18.41 -23.00
C VAL A 150 -16.64 17.87 -21.86
N PRO A 151 -16.56 18.41 -20.63
CA PRO A 151 -17.37 17.95 -19.49
C PRO A 151 -18.88 18.18 -19.62
N GLY A 152 -19.33 19.00 -20.58
CA GLY A 152 -20.72 19.45 -20.64
C GLY A 152 -21.05 20.46 -19.55
N SER A 153 -22.29 20.45 -19.05
CA SER A 153 -22.74 21.40 -18.04
C SER A 153 -22.07 21.16 -16.67
N ILE A 154 -21.58 22.24 -16.06
CA ILE A 154 -20.92 22.22 -14.75
C ILE A 154 -21.82 22.65 -13.60
N GLY A 155 -23.02 23.17 -13.85
CA GLY A 155 -23.94 23.69 -12.83
C GLY A 155 -25.35 23.95 -13.36
N MET A 156 -26.19 24.52 -12.49
CA MET A 156 -27.52 25.03 -12.87
C MET A 156 -27.43 26.53 -13.18
N ALA A 157 -28.56 27.16 -13.51
CA ALA A 157 -28.66 28.59 -13.79
C ALA A 157 -28.62 29.44 -12.48
N GLN A 158 -29.60 30.32 -12.27
CA GLN A 158 -29.57 31.32 -11.19
C GLN A 158 -29.51 30.72 -9.78
N ASP A 159 -30.29 29.67 -9.51
CA ASP A 159 -30.26 28.93 -8.25
C ASP A 159 -29.59 27.57 -8.49
N PRO A 160 -28.40 27.29 -7.93
CA PRO A 160 -27.72 27.94 -6.79
C PRO A 160 -26.71 29.05 -7.16
N GLY A 161 -26.57 29.42 -8.44
CA GLY A 161 -25.70 30.53 -8.86
C GLY A 161 -24.20 30.28 -8.70
N ARG A 162 -23.80 29.02 -8.47
CA ARG A 162 -22.41 28.59 -8.29
C ARG A 162 -22.21 27.13 -8.65
N VAL A 163 -20.94 26.74 -8.86
CA VAL A 163 -20.56 25.33 -8.95
C VAL A 163 -20.38 24.76 -7.54
N PHE A 164 -21.03 23.63 -7.25
CA PHE A 164 -20.90 22.98 -5.95
C PHE A 164 -19.48 22.42 -5.70
N PRO A 165 -18.97 22.48 -4.46
CA PRO A 165 -17.76 21.76 -4.06
C PRO A 165 -17.86 20.27 -4.38
N GLY A 166 -16.76 19.66 -4.80
CA GLY A 166 -16.72 18.25 -5.19
C GLY A 166 -17.24 17.96 -6.61
N LYS A 167 -17.63 18.97 -7.39
CA LYS A 167 -17.98 18.79 -8.81
C LYS A 167 -16.83 18.12 -9.57
N ARG A 168 -17.15 17.03 -10.27
CA ARG A 168 -16.18 16.27 -11.07
C ARG A 168 -15.71 17.08 -12.26
N MET A 169 -14.42 17.41 -12.28
CA MET A 169 -13.76 18.17 -13.36
C MET A 169 -12.43 17.53 -13.75
N THR A 170 -11.78 18.07 -14.78
CA THR A 170 -10.40 17.72 -15.15
C THR A 170 -9.44 18.00 -14.00
N GLY A 171 -8.28 17.34 -13.98
CA GLY A 171 -7.27 17.57 -12.95
C GLY A 171 -6.25 16.46 -12.86
N HIS A 172 -5.33 16.55 -11.90
CA HIS A 172 -4.36 15.51 -11.65
C HIS A 172 -5.07 14.17 -11.32
N LEU A 173 -4.51 13.07 -11.83
CA LEU A 173 -5.00 11.71 -11.61
C LEU A 173 -3.85 10.78 -11.26
N GLY A 174 -4.01 9.99 -10.19
CA GLY A 174 -2.95 9.11 -9.69
C GLY A 174 -1.98 9.86 -8.78
N ASP A 175 -0.88 9.20 -8.42
CA ASP A 175 0.02 9.65 -7.33
C ASP A 175 -0.67 9.74 -5.96
N ASP A 176 -1.84 9.11 -5.84
CA ASP A 176 -2.61 9.03 -4.62
C ASP A 176 -2.30 7.73 -3.88
N LEU A 177 -2.39 7.76 -2.55
CA LEU A 177 -2.27 6.59 -1.69
C LEU A 177 -3.52 5.71 -1.82
N VAL A 178 -3.37 4.51 -2.39
CA VAL A 178 -4.46 3.56 -2.62
C VAL A 178 -4.19 2.28 -1.85
N THR A 179 -5.27 1.63 -1.39
CA THR A 179 -5.20 0.32 -0.72
C THR A 179 -6.02 -0.68 -1.52
N THR A 180 -5.40 -1.79 -1.90
CA THR A 180 -6.09 -2.95 -2.50
C THR A 180 -6.26 -3.99 -1.40
N GLN A 181 -7.50 -4.41 -1.16
CA GLN A 181 -7.85 -5.23 0.00
C GLN A 181 -8.05 -6.70 -0.35
N ASN A 182 -7.95 -7.56 0.67
CA ASN A 182 -8.31 -8.98 0.60
C ASN A 182 -7.55 -9.80 -0.47
N LEU A 183 -6.29 -9.46 -0.72
CA LEU A 183 -5.43 -10.17 -1.65
C LEU A 183 -4.86 -11.43 -1.00
N ASP A 184 -4.78 -12.53 -1.74
CA ASP A 184 -4.27 -13.81 -1.22
C ASP A 184 -2.74 -13.84 -1.29
N VAL A 185 -2.08 -14.24 -0.20
CA VAL A 185 -0.66 -14.61 -0.21
C VAL A 185 -0.55 -16.00 -0.82
N VAL A 186 0.03 -16.11 -2.01
CA VAL A 186 0.16 -17.38 -2.74
C VAL A 186 1.38 -18.17 -2.26
N ARG A 187 2.50 -17.47 -2.08
CA ARG A 187 3.77 -18.09 -1.69
C ARG A 187 4.64 -17.09 -0.93
N ILE A 188 5.44 -17.61 -0.01
CA ILE A 188 6.49 -16.89 0.69
C ILE A 188 7.81 -17.57 0.34
N ASP A 189 8.80 -16.77 -0.07
CA ASP A 189 10.19 -17.22 -0.25
C ASP A 189 11.01 -16.65 0.90
N GLU A 190 11.29 -17.47 1.90
CA GLU A 190 11.98 -17.06 3.11
C GLU A 190 13.46 -16.75 2.86
N ALA A 191 14.13 -17.54 2.01
CA ALA A 191 15.55 -17.35 1.72
C ALA A 191 15.82 -15.99 1.06
N ARG A 192 14.90 -15.53 0.20
CA ARG A 192 14.99 -14.24 -0.49
C ARG A 192 14.15 -13.13 0.15
N GLN A 193 13.39 -13.45 1.22
CA GLN A 193 12.43 -12.56 1.86
C GLN A 193 11.45 -11.92 0.84
N LEU A 194 10.88 -12.75 -0.05
CA LEU A 194 9.90 -12.32 -1.04
C LEU A 194 8.49 -12.77 -0.65
N LEU A 195 7.52 -11.89 -0.87
CA LEU A 195 6.11 -12.14 -0.71
C LEU A 195 5.42 -12.13 -2.07
N LEU A 196 4.75 -13.24 -2.42
CA LEU A 196 4.05 -13.38 -3.70
C LEU A 196 2.55 -13.29 -3.45
N ILE A 197 1.97 -12.16 -3.86
CA ILE A 197 0.56 -11.82 -3.63
C ILE A 197 -0.21 -11.97 -4.93
N LYS A 198 -1.39 -12.60 -4.87
CA LYS A 198 -2.28 -12.75 -6.02
C LYS A 198 -2.77 -11.40 -6.55
N GLY A 199 -2.68 -11.23 -7.87
CA GLY A 199 -3.22 -10.07 -8.57
C GLY A 199 -2.32 -8.84 -8.57
N ALA A 200 -2.92 -7.69 -8.91
CA ALA A 200 -2.24 -6.42 -9.05
C ALA A 200 -2.26 -5.63 -7.73
N ILE A 201 -1.17 -4.91 -7.47
CA ILE A 201 -1.03 -3.97 -6.35
C ILE A 201 -0.74 -2.54 -6.87
N PRO A 202 -1.02 -1.49 -6.07
CA PRO A 202 -0.79 -0.11 -6.46
C PRO A 202 0.67 0.19 -6.82
N GLY A 203 0.88 1.11 -7.76
CA GLY A 203 2.20 1.64 -8.12
C GLY A 203 2.94 0.85 -9.20
N SER A 204 4.05 1.42 -9.68
CA SER A 204 4.97 0.80 -10.63
C SER A 204 5.97 -0.12 -9.92
N ALA A 205 6.69 -0.95 -10.67
CA ALA A 205 7.87 -1.66 -10.14
C ALA A 205 8.88 -0.65 -9.56
N GLY A 206 9.57 -1.05 -8.50
CA GLY A 206 10.42 -0.18 -7.67
C GLY A 206 9.67 0.68 -6.66
N GLY A 207 8.33 0.80 -6.77
CA GLY A 207 7.52 1.55 -5.82
C GLY A 207 7.43 0.88 -4.45
N PHE A 208 7.41 1.70 -3.40
CA PHE A 208 7.22 1.22 -2.04
C PHE A 208 5.76 0.87 -1.76
N VAL A 209 5.59 -0.20 -1.00
CA VAL A 209 4.30 -0.67 -0.53
C VAL A 209 4.33 -1.02 0.94
N THR A 210 3.17 -1.01 1.55
CA THR A 210 2.94 -1.45 2.91
C THR A 210 1.93 -2.57 2.88
N VAL A 211 2.34 -3.74 3.36
CA VAL A 211 1.50 -4.94 3.41
C VAL A 211 1.06 -5.15 4.85
N ARG A 212 -0.24 -5.39 5.04
CA ARG A 212 -0.85 -5.64 6.36
C ARG A 212 -1.80 -6.82 6.28
N PRO A 213 -2.05 -7.55 7.38
CA PRO A 213 -3.16 -8.49 7.45
C PRO A 213 -4.48 -7.80 7.08
N ALA A 214 -5.33 -8.50 6.31
CA ALA A 214 -6.58 -7.94 5.84
C ALA A 214 -7.58 -7.72 6.98
N ILE A 215 -8.21 -6.55 7.01
CA ILE A 215 -9.17 -6.18 8.07
C ILE A 215 -10.58 -6.75 7.85
N LYS A 216 -10.91 -7.12 6.61
CA LYS A 216 -12.26 -7.56 6.20
C LYS A 216 -12.36 -9.05 5.95
N SER A 217 -11.25 -9.79 6.10
CA SER A 217 -11.28 -11.25 6.04
C SER A 217 -11.50 -11.81 7.43
N GLN A 218 -12.39 -12.79 7.55
CA GLN A 218 -12.41 -13.62 8.75
C GLN A 218 -11.06 -14.33 8.88
N PRO A 219 -10.51 -14.49 10.10
CA PRO A 219 -9.35 -15.33 10.30
C PRO A 219 -9.69 -16.71 9.76
N VAL A 220 -8.86 -17.23 8.85
CA VAL A 220 -9.02 -18.60 8.36
C VAL A 220 -8.80 -19.48 9.59
N ALA A 221 -9.88 -20.03 10.15
CA ALA A 221 -9.78 -21.06 11.17
C ALA A 221 -8.91 -22.17 10.58
N ALA A 222 -7.87 -22.58 11.31
CA ALA A 222 -7.05 -23.71 10.94
C ALA A 222 -8.00 -24.86 10.58
N LYS A 223 -7.99 -25.29 9.31
CA LYS A 223 -8.79 -26.42 8.86
C LYS A 223 -8.33 -27.60 9.73
N GLY A 224 -9.15 -27.99 10.70
CA GLY A 224 -8.93 -29.21 11.46
C GLY A 224 -8.77 -30.35 10.47
N ALA A 225 -7.68 -31.10 10.60
CA ALA A 225 -7.51 -32.35 9.89
C ALA A 225 -8.67 -33.28 10.27
N ASN A 226 -9.54 -33.56 9.31
CA ASN A 226 -10.42 -34.73 9.33
C ASN A 226 -9.85 -35.72 8.30
#